data_AF-A0A6L2ZSW6-F1
#
_entry.id   AF-A0A6L2ZSW6-F1
#
_cell.length_a   1.000
_cell.length_b   1.000
_cell.length_c   1.000
_cell.angle_alpha   90.00
_cell.angle_beta   90.00
_cell.angle_gamma   90.00
#
_symmetry.space_group_name_H-M   'P 1'
#
loop_
_entity.id
_entity.type
_entity.pdbx_description
1 polymer ?
#
loop_
_entity_poly.entity_id
_entity_poly.type
_entity_poly.pdbx_seq_one_letter_code
_entity_poly.pdbx_strand_id
1 'polypeptide(L)' 'MFTKTFLKDILERAVKTFAQSMVAVMTAGATGILDVDWINALSVSLLATIVSVLTSIGSGTVGDQSASVINLNKENK' A
#
# COMPACT_ATOMS: atom_id res chain seq x y z
N MET A 1 -12.13 -1.70 -15.03
CA MET A 1 -11.64 -0.35 -14.65
C MET A 1 -11.96 0.08 -13.22
N PHE A 2 -12.98 -0.40 -12.53
CA PHE A 2 -13.00 -0.41 -11.05
C PHE A 2 -13.71 -1.68 -10.60
N THR A 3 -13.05 -2.82 -10.83
CA THR A 3 -13.61 -4.11 -10.44
C THR A 3 -13.53 -4.25 -8.92
N LYS A 4 -14.46 -4.98 -8.30
CA LYS A 4 -14.43 -5.26 -6.85
C LYS A 4 -13.07 -5.77 -6.38
N THR A 5 -12.38 -6.55 -7.22
CA THR A 5 -11.00 -7.03 -7.01
C THR A 5 -10.00 -5.86 -6.90
N PHE A 6 -10.00 -4.93 -7.84
CA PHE A 6 -9.11 -3.77 -7.82
C PHE A 6 -9.32 -2.89 -6.58
N LEU A 7 -10.58 -2.68 -6.16
CA LEU A 7 -10.86 -1.94 -4.94
C LEU A 7 -10.41 -2.70 -3.68
N LYS A 8 -10.56 -4.03 -3.66
CA LYS A 8 -10.07 -4.89 -2.58
C LYS A 8 -8.54 -4.83 -2.47
N ASP A 9 -7.84 -4.86 -3.61
CA ASP A 9 -6.39 -4.77 -3.68
C ASP A 9 -5.89 -3.40 -3.21
N ILE A 10 -6.57 -2.31 -3.61
CA ILE A 10 -6.28 -0.95 -3.11
C ILE A 10 -6.44 -0.88 -1.59
N LEU A 11 -7.54 -1.41 -1.05
CA LEU A 11 -7.83 -1.37 0.37
C LEU A 11 -6.80 -2.17 1.18
N GLU A 12 -6.43 -3.37 0.71
CA GLU A 12 -5.40 -4.17 1.34
C GLU A 12 -4.06 -3.42 1.38
N ARG A 13 -3.68 -2.78 0.27
CA ARG A 13 -2.45 -1.99 0.17
C ARG A 13 -2.47 -0.75 1.06
N ALA A 14 -3.61 -0.07 1.13
CA ALA A 14 -3.80 1.10 1.96
C ALA A 14 -3.67 0.74 3.45
N VAL A 15 -4.37 -0.31 3.91
CA VAL A 15 -4.31 -0.77 5.31
C VAL A 15 -2.91 -1.22 5.68
N LYS A 16 -2.23 -1.98 4.80
CA LYS A 16 -0.85 -2.40 5.03
C LYS A 16 0.11 -1.22 5.12
N THR A 17 -0.07 -0.21 4.26
CA THR A 17 0.75 1.02 4.28
C THR A 17 0.50 1.81 5.55
N PHE A 18 -0.76 1.96 5.97
CA PHE A 18 -1.12 2.63 7.22
C PHE A 18 -0.44 1.97 8.42
N ALA A 19 -0.58 0.64 8.56
CA ALA A 19 0.00 -0.09 9.67
C ALA A 19 1.54 0.01 9.68
N GLN A 20 2.18 -0.17 8.51
CA GLN A 20 3.64 -0.10 8.42
C GLN A 20 4.18 1.30 8.70
N SER A 21 3.54 2.35 8.17
CA SER A 21 3.96 3.74 8.39
C SER A 21 3.71 4.19 9.84
N MET A 22 2.59 3.79 10.44
CA MET A 22 2.31 4.07 11.85
C MET A 22 3.36 3.43 12.75
N VAL A 23 3.67 2.14 12.54
CA VAL A 23 4.74 1.45 13.30
C VAL A 23 6.09 2.15 13.11
N ALA A 24 6.45 2.51 11.87
CA ALA A 24 7.73 3.17 11.59
C ALA A 24 7.87 4.51 12.32
N VAL A 25 6.81 5.32 12.37
CA VAL A 25 6.84 6.62 13.07
C VAL A 25 6.86 6.43 14.57
N MET A 26 6.12 5.45 15.11
CA MET A 26 6.14 5.13 16.53
C MET A 26 7.54 4.66 16.98
N THR A 27 8.26 3.90 16.16
CA THR A 27 9.61 3.38 16.51
C THR A 27 10.75 4.34 16.21
N ALA A 28 10.52 5.41 15.43
CA ALA A 28 11.57 6.35 15.02
C ALA A 28 12.12 7.24 16.15
N GLY A 29 11.43 7.31 17.30
CA GLY A 29 11.87 8.17 18.40
C GLY A 29 11.28 7.87 19.78
N ALA A 30 10.43 6.85 19.92
CA ALA A 30 9.82 6.52 21.21
C ALA A 30 10.55 5.34 21.89
N THR A 31 10.81 5.48 23.18
CA THR A 31 11.31 4.41 24.06
C THR A 31 10.18 3.61 24.71
N GLY A 32 9.01 4.21 24.85
CA GLY A 32 7.80 3.59 25.40
C GLY A 32 6.54 4.08 24.70
N ILE A 33 5.43 3.35 24.87
CA ILE A 33 4.16 3.62 24.16
C ILE A 33 3.49 4.94 24.56
N LEU A 34 3.86 5.48 25.73
CA LEU A 34 3.38 6.77 26.24
C LEU A 34 4.22 7.96 25.72
N ASP A 35 5.45 7.70 25.28
CA ASP A 35 6.36 8.72 24.73
C ASP A 35 6.09 8.96 23.23
N VAL A 36 5.23 8.12 22.63
CA VAL A 36 4.83 8.24 21.22
C VAL A 36 4.00 9.50 21.03
N ASP A 37 4.43 10.36 20.10
CA ASP A 37 3.57 11.42 19.57
C ASP A 37 2.51 10.82 18.64
N TRP A 38 1.38 10.44 19.23
CA TRP A 38 0.25 9.81 18.55
C TRP A 38 -0.36 10.71 17.47
N ILE A 39 -0.33 12.02 17.65
CA ILE A 39 -0.89 12.99 16.69
C ILE A 39 -0.01 13.02 15.44
N ASN A 40 1.31 13.05 15.63
CA ASN A 40 2.27 12.99 14.54
C ASN A 40 2.22 11.63 13.82
N ALA A 41 2.21 10.53 14.58
CA ALA A 41 2.13 9.18 14.03
C ALA A 41 0.88 8.96 13.17
N LEU A 42 -0.29 9.45 13.61
CA LEU A 42 -1.51 9.42 12.81
C LEU A 42 -1.44 10.31 11.56
N SER A 43 -0.87 11.51 11.68
CA SER A 43 -0.74 12.43 10.54
C SER A 43 0.15 11.86 9.43
N VAL A 44 1.31 11.31 9.79
CA VAL A 44 2.27 10.74 8.83
C VAL A 44 1.73 9.45 8.22
N SER A 45 1.14 8.57 9.02
CA SER A 45 0.57 7.32 8.51
C SER A 45 -0.63 7.55 7.58
N LEU A 46 -1.46 8.54 7.87
CA LEU A 46 -2.56 8.95 6.99
C LEU A 46 -2.03 9.50 5.65
N LEU A 47 -1.02 10.35 5.68
CA LEU A 47 -0.37 10.86 4.47
C LEU A 47 0.18 9.72 3.61
N ALA A 48 0.91 8.77 4.23
CA ALA A 48 1.45 7.60 3.54
C ALA A 48 0.33 6.74 2.91
N THR A 49 -0.79 6.59 3.61
CA THR A 49 -1.96 5.87 3.12
C THR A 49 -2.60 6.55 1.91
N ILE A 50 -2.76 7.87 1.94
CA ILE A 50 -3.27 8.66 0.81
C ILE A 50 -2.35 8.50 -0.41
N VAL A 51 -1.03 8.60 -0.22
CA VAL A 51 -0.04 8.40 -1.29
C VAL A 51 -0.16 6.99 -1.89
N SER A 52 -0.35 5.96 -1.06
CA SER A 52 -0.51 4.58 -1.52
C SER A 52 -1.77 4.37 -2.37
N VAL A 53 -2.88 4.98 -1.96
CA VAL A 53 -4.15 4.96 -2.70
C VAL A 53 -3.99 5.69 -4.04
N LEU A 54 -3.44 6.91 -4.03
CA LEU A 54 -3.19 7.69 -5.25
C LEU A 54 -2.27 6.96 -6.23
N THR A 55 -1.20 6.35 -5.72
CA THR A 55 -0.28 5.53 -6.53
C THR A 55 -1.01 4.33 -7.12
N SER A 56 -1.88 3.67 -6.36
CA SER A 56 -2.63 2.51 -6.86
C SER A 56 -3.62 2.90 -7.97
N ILE A 57 -4.27 4.06 -7.83
CA ILE A 57 -5.12 4.63 -8.88
C ILE A 57 -4.29 4.96 -10.13
N GLY A 58 -3.13 5.60 -9.97
CA GLY A 58 -2.20 5.90 -11.07
C GLY A 58 -1.55 4.66 -11.70
N SER A 59 -1.34 3.57 -10.95
CA SER A 59 -0.87 2.30 -11.50
C SER A 59 -1.99 1.50 -12.17
N GLY A 60 -3.23 1.64 -11.71
CA GLY A 60 -4.41 1.01 -12.33
C GLY A 60 -4.67 1.49 -13.77
N THR A 61 -4.12 2.66 -14.16
CA THR A 61 -4.16 3.15 -15.54
C THR A 61 -2.95 2.71 -16.39
N VAL A 62 -1.87 2.20 -15.76
CA VAL A 62 -0.62 1.82 -16.42
C VAL A 62 -0.37 0.30 -16.42
N GLY A 63 -1.14 -0.47 -15.66
CA GLY A 63 -0.79 -1.84 -15.25
C GLY A 63 -1.62 -3.00 -15.79
N ASP A 64 -2.32 -2.89 -16.92
CA ASP A 64 -3.03 -4.04 -17.52
C ASP A 64 -2.14 -4.90 -18.44
N GLN A 65 -0.84 -4.97 -18.15
CA GLN A 65 0.08 -5.92 -18.79
C GLN A 65 0.96 -6.60 -17.74
N SER A 66 0.33 -7.42 -16.89
CA SER A 66 1.08 -8.47 -16.20
C SER A 66 1.72 -9.37 -17.25
N ALA A 67 2.97 -9.03 -17.60
CA ALA A 67 3.84 -9.75 -18.51
C ALA A 67 4.19 -11.17 -18.01
N SER A 68 3.57 -11.63 -16.92
CA SER A 68 3.84 -12.92 -16.28
C SER A 68 2.99 -14.07 -16.83
N VAL A 69 1.96 -13.81 -17.65
CA VAL A 69 1.14 -14.89 -18.27
C VAL A 69 1.58 -15.29 -19.69
N ILE A 70 2.54 -14.58 -20.29
CA ILE A 70 2.93 -14.79 -21.70
C ILE A 70 3.95 -15.92 -21.92
N ASN A 71 4.55 -16.48 -20.86
CA ASN A 71 5.66 -17.46 -21.00
C ASN A 71 5.43 -18.85 -20.37
N LEU A 72 4.25 -19.17 -19.82
CA LEU A 72 4.00 -20.52 -19.27
C LEU A 72 3.29 -21.49 -20.22
N ASN A 73 2.85 -21.04 -21.40
CA ASN A 73 2.09 -21.88 -22.36
C ASN A 73 2.74 -21.99 -23.76
N LYS A 74 4.03 -21.68 -23.91
CA LYS A 74 4.75 -21.83 -25.20
C LYS A 74 5.86 -22.88 -25.21
N GLU A 75 6.12 -23.56 -24.09
CA GLU A 75 7.21 -24.56 -23.99
C GLU A 75 6.73 -26.00 -23.76
N ASN A 76 5.51 -26.37 -24.16
CA ASN A 76 5.09 -27.77 -24.19
C ASN A 76 4.29 -28.12 -25.45
N LYS A 77 4.82 -27.78 -26.63
CA LYS A 77 4.41 -28.41 -27.89
C LYS A 77 5.57 -29.21 -28.47
#